data_AF-A0A940DR37-F1
#
_entry.id   AF-A0A940DR37-F1
#
_cell.length_a   1.000
_cell.length_b   1.000
_cell.length_c   1.000
_cell.angle_alpha   90.00
_cell.angle_beta   90.00
_cell.angle_gamma   90.00
#
_symmetry.space_group_name_H-M   'P 1'
#
loop_
_entity.id
_entity.type
_entity.pdbx_description
1 polymer ?
#
loop_
_entity_poly.entity_id
_entity_poly.type
_entity_poly.pdbx_seq_one_letter_code
_entity_poly.pdbx_strand_id
1 'polypeptide(L)'
;MESIIVSPGSKEEKYRTLIPQVRALLEGETDMVARMANAAAAIQETFGFLWTGFYRVVKKPGRPDSNVEASERTDVETGQKDLDSHEESCELIVGPFQGPVACSRIAFGKGVCGSAWKEARTLAVPDVELFPGHIRCSSAARSEIVVPMFRNIGTMENSISSDTGNSPDTGAACTHRSWQDVTAVLDIDSVSPGTFDGTDAIYLEKICGIVGNYLLPSV
;
A
#
# COMPACT_ATOMS: atom_id res chain seq x y z
N MET A 1 17.32 11.90 -19.66
CA MET A 1 16.04 11.63 -18.97
C MET A 1 15.56 10.31 -19.52
N GLU A 2 15.47 9.27 -18.71
CA GLU A 2 14.88 8.01 -19.17
C GLU A 2 13.38 8.25 -19.38
N SER A 3 12.88 7.93 -20.57
CA SER A 3 11.46 8.05 -20.91
C SER A 3 10.78 6.70 -20.75
N ILE A 4 9.57 6.68 -20.18
CA ILE A 4 8.76 5.45 -20.12
C ILE A 4 8.35 5.03 -21.54
N ILE A 5 8.61 3.78 -21.87
CA ILE A 5 8.14 3.14 -23.10
C ILE A 5 6.75 2.58 -22.81
N VAL A 6 5.74 3.14 -23.47
CA VAL A 6 4.34 2.73 -23.34
C VAL A 6 3.98 1.78 -24.48
N SER A 7 3.63 0.54 -24.16
CA SER A 7 3.10 -0.42 -25.14
C SER A 7 1.70 0.00 -25.62
N PRO A 8 1.39 -0.05 -26.92
CA PRO A 8 0.02 0.20 -27.42
C PRO A 8 -0.94 -0.98 -27.16
N GLY A 9 -0.46 -2.07 -26.56
CA GLY A 9 -1.21 -3.30 -26.35
C GLY A 9 -2.24 -3.26 -25.23
N SER A 10 -2.69 -4.45 -24.85
CA SER A 10 -3.56 -4.73 -23.72
C SER A 10 -3.02 -4.16 -22.40
N LYS A 11 -3.90 -4.06 -21.39
CA LYS A 11 -3.52 -3.61 -20.05
C LYS A 11 -2.39 -4.47 -19.46
N GLU A 12 -2.47 -5.78 -19.65
CA GLU A 12 -1.43 -6.72 -19.24
C GLU A 12 -0.09 -6.46 -19.94
N GLU A 13 -0.08 -6.24 -21.25
CA GLU A 13 1.15 -5.94 -22.00
C GLU A 13 1.79 -4.64 -21.52
N LYS A 14 0.98 -3.59 -21.26
CA LYS A 14 1.46 -2.34 -20.67
C LYS A 14 2.14 -2.58 -19.33
N TYR A 15 1.52 -3.34 -18.42
CA TYR A 15 2.13 -3.68 -17.14
C TYR A 15 3.42 -4.50 -17.29
N ARG A 16 3.44 -5.49 -18.19
CA ARG A 16 4.64 -6.31 -18.46
C ARG A 16 5.80 -5.47 -18.98
N THR A 17 5.51 -4.43 -19.78
CA THR A 17 6.54 -3.47 -20.21
C THR A 17 6.92 -2.49 -19.11
N LEU A 18 5.98 -2.08 -18.25
CA LEU A 18 6.22 -1.09 -17.20
C LEU A 18 7.08 -1.63 -16.04
N ILE A 19 6.83 -2.87 -15.59
CA ILE A 19 7.54 -3.46 -14.44
C ILE A 19 9.07 -3.40 -14.53
N PRO A 20 9.73 -3.86 -15.62
CA PRO A 20 11.18 -3.79 -15.71
C PRO A 20 11.69 -2.34 -15.72
N GLN A 21 10.93 -1.40 -16.28
CA GLN A 21 11.26 0.03 -16.27
C GLN A 21 11.17 0.62 -14.86
N VAL A 22 10.10 0.32 -14.11
CA VAL A 22 9.99 0.70 -12.70
C VAL A 22 11.13 0.10 -11.89
N ARG A 23 11.51 -1.16 -12.12
CA ARG A 23 12.62 -1.78 -11.40
C ARG A 23 13.93 -1.05 -11.65
N ALA A 24 14.24 -0.71 -12.91
CA ALA A 24 15.43 0.05 -13.28
C ALA A 24 15.43 1.46 -12.66
N LEU A 25 14.30 2.18 -12.73
CA LEU A 25 14.14 3.52 -12.16
C LEU A 25 14.38 3.57 -10.64
N LEU A 26 14.10 2.47 -9.95
CA LEU A 26 14.20 2.37 -8.50
C LEU A 26 15.45 1.62 -8.04
N GLU A 27 16.30 1.14 -8.96
CA GLU A 27 17.51 0.41 -8.60
C GLU A 27 18.52 1.35 -7.91
N GLY A 28 19.03 0.93 -6.74
CA GLY A 28 19.97 1.74 -5.95
C GLY A 28 19.37 2.90 -5.16
N GLU A 29 18.11 3.28 -5.42
CA GLU A 29 17.44 4.33 -4.65
C GLU A 29 16.95 3.83 -3.28
N THR A 30 17.32 4.54 -2.22
CA THR A 30 17.01 4.17 -0.82
C THR A 30 15.93 5.05 -0.20
N ASP A 31 15.70 6.25 -0.75
CA ASP A 31 14.68 7.16 -0.25
C ASP A 31 13.28 6.71 -0.73
N MET A 32 12.42 6.39 0.24
CA MET A 32 11.08 5.88 -0.05
C MET A 32 10.19 6.92 -0.75
N VAL A 33 10.39 8.21 -0.50
CA VAL A 33 9.62 9.28 -1.15
C VAL A 33 10.02 9.39 -2.62
N ALA A 34 11.32 9.33 -2.92
CA ALA A 34 11.81 9.29 -4.30
C ALA A 34 11.28 8.07 -5.06
N ARG A 35 11.27 6.89 -4.41
CA ARG A 35 10.73 5.66 -5.00
C ARG A 35 9.24 5.78 -5.32
N MET A 36 8.45 6.26 -4.37
CA MET A 36 7.01 6.52 -4.57
C MET A 36 6.77 7.55 -5.68
N ALA A 37 7.55 8.63 -5.72
CA ALA A 37 7.40 9.68 -6.73
C ALA A 37 7.63 9.15 -8.15
N ASN A 38 8.72 8.42 -8.37
CA ASN A 38 9.05 7.84 -9.68
C ASN A 38 8.06 6.74 -10.09
N ALA A 39 7.60 5.90 -9.14
CA ALA A 39 6.59 4.90 -9.44
C ALA A 39 5.23 5.51 -9.81
N ALA A 40 4.79 6.54 -9.08
CA ALA A 40 3.56 7.26 -9.39
C ALA A 40 3.63 7.90 -10.80
N ALA A 41 4.75 8.54 -11.13
CA ALA A 41 4.98 9.10 -12.46
C ALA A 41 4.95 8.01 -13.55
N ALA A 42 5.65 6.89 -13.34
CA ALA A 42 5.72 5.82 -14.33
C ALA A 42 4.36 5.15 -14.61
N ILE A 43 3.57 4.92 -13.56
CA ILE A 43 2.19 4.41 -13.70
C ILE A 43 1.32 5.44 -14.42
N GLN A 44 1.40 6.72 -14.02
CA GLN A 44 0.60 7.79 -14.61
C GLN A 44 0.90 7.98 -16.10
N GLU A 45 2.18 8.00 -16.50
CA GLU A 45 2.60 8.12 -17.91
C GLU A 45 2.11 6.95 -18.76
N THR A 46 2.01 5.75 -18.17
CA THR A 46 1.58 4.53 -18.89
C THR A 46 0.08 4.48 -19.14
N PHE A 47 -0.72 4.92 -18.16
CA PHE A 47 -2.17 4.68 -18.17
C PHE A 47 -3.03 5.94 -18.23
N GLY A 48 -2.51 7.10 -17.81
CA GLY A 48 -3.26 8.36 -17.86
C GLY A 48 -4.50 8.37 -16.97
N PHE A 49 -4.44 7.71 -15.80
CA PHE A 49 -5.53 7.68 -14.82
C PHE A 49 -5.87 9.08 -14.27
N LEU A 50 -7.00 9.22 -13.55
CA LEU A 50 -7.40 10.51 -12.99
C LEU A 50 -6.41 10.97 -11.92
N TRP A 51 -6.03 10.05 -11.04
CA TRP A 51 -5.10 10.27 -9.95
C TRP A 51 -4.31 8.98 -9.72
N THR A 52 -3.01 9.09 -9.48
CA THR A 52 -2.12 7.96 -9.18
C THR A 52 -1.13 8.40 -8.12
N GLY A 53 -1.12 7.78 -6.95
CA GLY A 53 -0.22 8.21 -5.90
C GLY A 53 -0.30 7.40 -4.63
N PHE A 54 0.44 7.84 -3.62
CA PHE A 54 0.58 7.10 -2.38
C PHE A 54 0.02 7.88 -1.20
N TYR A 55 -0.49 7.16 -0.20
CA TYR A 55 -0.65 7.66 1.15
C TYR A 55 0.24 6.85 2.09
N ARG A 56 0.88 7.52 3.05
CA ARG A 56 1.81 6.90 4.01
C ARG A 56 1.16 6.81 5.38
N VAL A 57 1.38 5.71 6.09
CA VAL A 57 0.97 5.56 7.49
C VAL A 57 1.91 6.40 8.35
N VAL A 58 1.36 7.33 9.13
CA VAL A 58 2.10 8.18 10.07
C VAL A 58 1.43 8.20 11.44
N LYS A 59 2.21 8.40 12.49
CA LYS A 59 1.68 8.67 13.84
C LYS A 59 0.96 10.03 13.84
N LYS A 60 -0.20 10.11 14.49
CA LYS A 60 -0.92 11.37 14.72
C LYS A 60 -0.08 12.28 15.65
N PRO A 61 0.02 13.60 15.37
CA PRO A 61 0.74 14.53 16.27
C PRO A 61 0.03 14.65 17.63
N GLY A 62 0.79 14.68 18.73
CA GLY A 62 0.27 15.05 20.06
C GLY A 62 -0.10 13.90 21.00
N ARG A 63 0.15 12.63 20.64
CA ARG A 63 0.05 11.50 21.57
C ARG A 63 1.49 11.10 21.99
N PRO A 64 1.85 11.19 23.29
CA PRO A 64 3.19 10.80 23.75
C PRO A 64 3.45 9.32 23.42
N ASP A 65 4.70 8.98 23.13
CA ASP A 65 5.11 7.58 23.01
C ASP A 65 4.64 6.84 24.26
N SER A 66 4.00 5.68 24.06
CA SER A 66 3.39 4.85 25.09
C SER A 66 4.38 4.23 26.10
N ASN A 67 5.51 4.90 26.33
CA ASN A 67 6.52 4.56 27.34
C ASN A 67 6.54 5.56 28.51
N VAL A 68 5.58 6.48 28.61
CA VAL A 68 5.24 7.09 29.91
C VAL A 68 4.23 6.16 30.56
N GLU A 69 4.67 5.54 31.66
CA GLU A 69 3.97 4.58 32.52
C GLU A 69 2.45 4.57 32.31
N ALA A 70 1.93 3.40 31.93
CA ALA A 70 0.52 3.09 32.04
C ALA A 70 0.11 3.27 33.51
N SER A 71 -0.33 4.48 33.86
CA SER A 71 -1.04 4.70 35.11
C SER A 71 -2.32 3.89 35.00
N GLU A 72 -2.39 2.83 35.79
CA GLU A 72 -3.52 1.94 35.98
C GLU A 72 -4.81 2.76 36.09
N ARG A 73 -5.57 2.82 35.00
CA ARG A 73 -7.02 3.00 35.05
C ARG A 73 -7.61 1.67 34.65
N THR A 74 -7.79 0.82 35.64
CA THR A 74 -8.64 -0.35 35.52
C THR A 74 -10.08 0.14 35.53
N ASP A 75 -10.67 0.33 34.35
CA ASP A 75 -12.13 0.32 34.23
C ASP A 75 -12.57 -1.14 34.37
N VAL A 76 -12.77 -1.54 35.63
CA VAL A 76 -13.37 -2.81 36.01
C VAL A 76 -14.86 -2.72 35.67
N GLU A 77 -15.27 -2.94 34.41
CA GLU A 77 -16.65 -3.41 34.17
C GLU A 77 -16.98 -4.03 32.81
N THR A 78 -16.13 -4.04 31.80
CA THR A 78 -16.42 -4.81 30.57
C THR A 78 -15.16 -5.50 30.07
N GLY A 79 -15.17 -6.84 30.05
CA GLY A 79 -14.05 -7.67 29.57
C GLY A 79 -13.80 -7.59 28.06
N GLN A 80 -13.84 -6.39 27.48
CA GLN A 80 -13.54 -6.11 26.09
C GLN A 80 -12.07 -5.70 26.01
N LYS A 81 -11.19 -6.55 25.47
CA LYS A 81 -9.82 -6.11 25.13
C LYS A 81 -9.91 -5.07 24.01
N ASP A 82 -9.40 -3.87 24.26
CA ASP A 82 -9.46 -2.70 23.38
C ASP A 82 -8.78 -2.92 22.03
N LEU A 83 -9.54 -3.46 21.07
CA LEU A 83 -9.25 -3.40 19.63
C LEU A 83 -9.33 -1.96 19.08
N ASP A 84 -9.82 -0.99 19.88
CA ASP A 84 -10.04 0.42 19.52
C ASP A 84 -8.80 1.33 19.66
N SER A 85 -7.73 0.87 20.32
CA SER A 85 -6.57 1.72 20.61
C SER A 85 -5.80 2.21 19.37
N HIS A 86 -5.97 1.56 18.21
CA HIS A 86 -5.23 1.90 17.00
C HIS A 86 -5.91 2.95 16.10
N GLU A 87 -7.25 3.03 16.07
CA GLU A 87 -8.00 4.04 15.30
C GLU A 87 -7.57 5.48 15.71
N GLU A 88 -7.01 5.61 16.92
CA GLU A 88 -6.59 6.86 17.51
C GLU A 88 -5.09 7.19 17.40
N SER A 89 -4.22 6.27 16.95
CA SER A 89 -2.76 6.48 17.01
C SER A 89 -2.09 6.84 15.68
N CYS A 90 -2.61 6.34 14.56
CA CYS A 90 -2.05 6.54 13.23
C CYS A 90 -3.10 7.02 12.22
N GLU A 91 -2.62 7.58 11.13
CA GLU A 91 -3.43 8.03 9.99
C GLU A 91 -2.65 7.89 8.69
N LEU A 92 -3.35 7.92 7.57
CA LEU A 92 -2.75 8.06 6.25
C LEU A 92 -2.53 9.54 5.96
N ILE A 93 -1.33 9.91 5.51
CA ILE A 93 -0.99 11.24 4.99
C ILE A 93 -0.60 11.13 3.52
N VAL A 94 -1.04 12.09 2.70
CA VAL A 94 -0.69 12.12 1.28
C VAL A 94 0.83 12.09 1.08
N GLY A 95 1.28 11.20 0.21
CA GLY A 95 2.65 11.06 -0.27
C GLY A 95 2.80 11.62 -1.69
N PRO A 96 3.82 11.20 -2.44
CA PRO A 96 3.95 11.57 -3.86
C PRO A 96 2.80 11.06 -4.70
N PHE A 97 2.33 11.88 -5.64
CA PHE A 97 1.24 11.55 -6.55
C PHE A 97 1.32 12.33 -7.86
N GLN A 98 0.51 11.91 -8.83
CA GLN A 98 0.21 12.60 -10.07
C GLN A 98 -1.31 12.74 -10.18
N GLY A 99 -1.81 13.94 -10.51
CA GLY A 99 -3.24 14.21 -10.64
C GLY A 99 -3.67 15.52 -9.94
N PRO A 100 -4.99 15.76 -9.83
CA PRO A 100 -5.53 16.91 -9.12
C PRO A 100 -5.23 16.86 -7.61
N VAL A 101 -5.47 17.98 -6.92
CA VAL A 101 -5.31 18.09 -5.46
C VAL A 101 -6.18 17.07 -4.73
N ALA A 102 -5.59 16.36 -3.77
CA ALA A 102 -6.22 15.31 -2.97
C ALA A 102 -6.39 15.71 -1.49
N CYS A 103 -7.15 14.90 -0.73
CA CYS A 103 -7.20 15.04 0.72
C CYS A 103 -5.81 14.84 1.32
N SER A 104 -5.42 15.69 2.27
CA SER A 104 -4.09 15.53 2.88
C SER A 104 -4.01 14.35 3.86
N ARG A 105 -5.14 13.97 4.49
CA ARG A 105 -5.18 12.99 5.59
C ARG A 105 -6.41 12.10 5.50
N ILE A 106 -6.24 10.81 5.79
CA ILE A 106 -7.32 9.80 5.80
C ILE A 106 -7.23 8.97 7.09
N ALA A 107 -8.35 8.84 7.79
CA ALA A 107 -8.42 8.08 9.03
C ALA A 107 -8.48 6.56 8.77
N PHE A 108 -8.01 5.77 9.75
CA PHE A 108 -8.03 4.30 9.69
C PHE A 108 -9.44 3.76 9.42
N GLY A 109 -9.58 2.83 8.47
CA GLY A 109 -10.86 2.23 8.12
C GLY A 109 -11.88 3.16 7.45
N LYS A 110 -11.50 4.39 7.07
CA LYS A 110 -12.41 5.35 6.43
C LYS A 110 -12.13 5.51 4.95
N GLY A 111 -13.19 5.53 4.13
CA GLY A 111 -13.07 5.52 2.68
C GLY A 111 -12.38 4.24 2.15
N VAL A 112 -12.16 4.17 0.85
CA VAL A 112 -11.54 3.00 0.22
C VAL A 112 -10.10 2.84 0.68
N CYS A 113 -9.31 3.92 0.67
CA CYS A 113 -7.94 3.95 1.21
C CYS A 113 -7.81 3.43 2.65
N GLY A 114 -8.60 3.98 3.58
CA GLY A 114 -8.57 3.54 4.97
C GLY A 114 -9.09 2.11 5.16
N SER A 115 -10.04 1.67 4.34
CA SER A 115 -10.55 0.29 4.36
C SER A 115 -9.51 -0.70 3.85
N ALA A 116 -8.82 -0.41 2.75
CA ALA A 116 -7.73 -1.24 2.23
C ALA A 116 -6.59 -1.38 3.26
N TRP A 117 -6.27 -0.29 3.96
CA TRP A 117 -5.34 -0.32 5.08
C TRP A 117 -5.85 -1.23 6.21
N LYS A 118 -7.09 -1.04 6.68
CA LYS A 118 -7.68 -1.83 7.77
C LYS A 118 -7.79 -3.32 7.44
N GLU A 119 -8.18 -3.64 6.22
CA GLU A 119 -8.36 -5.01 5.74
C GLU A 119 -7.04 -5.67 5.29
N ALA A 120 -5.94 -4.90 5.23
CA ALA A 120 -4.64 -5.38 4.82
C ALA A 120 -4.69 -6.15 3.48
N ARG A 121 -5.47 -5.65 2.52
CA ARG A 121 -5.62 -6.25 1.19
C ARG A 121 -5.97 -5.21 0.14
N THR A 122 -5.70 -5.57 -1.12
CA THR A 122 -6.11 -4.77 -2.28
C THR A 122 -7.63 -4.68 -2.39
N LEU A 123 -8.13 -3.46 -2.62
CA LEU A 123 -9.54 -3.19 -2.91
C LEU A 123 -9.66 -2.57 -4.31
N ALA A 124 -10.33 -3.26 -5.23
CA ALA A 124 -10.74 -2.71 -6.51
C ALA A 124 -12.24 -2.40 -6.46
N VAL A 125 -12.60 -1.12 -6.42
CA VAL A 125 -13.97 -0.64 -6.23
C VAL A 125 -14.53 -0.19 -7.59
N PRO A 126 -15.51 -0.90 -8.17
CA PRO A 126 -16.01 -0.61 -9.51
C PRO A 126 -16.88 0.66 -9.57
N ASP A 127 -17.55 1.02 -8.48
CA ASP A 127 -18.21 2.31 -8.32
C ASP A 127 -18.01 2.84 -6.90
N VAL A 128 -17.23 3.92 -6.77
CA VAL A 128 -16.91 4.52 -5.46
C VAL A 128 -18.14 5.13 -4.78
N GLU A 129 -19.16 5.54 -5.54
CA GLU A 129 -20.39 6.10 -4.96
C GLU A 129 -21.23 5.05 -4.23
N LEU A 130 -21.03 3.77 -4.56
CA LEU A 130 -21.71 2.65 -3.92
C LEU A 130 -20.91 2.08 -2.73
N PHE A 131 -19.70 2.59 -2.49
CA PHE A 131 -18.85 2.09 -1.41
C PHE A 131 -19.36 2.57 -0.03
N PRO A 132 -19.60 1.66 0.95
CA PRO A 132 -20.07 2.05 2.28
C PRO A 132 -19.08 2.96 3.00
N GLY A 133 -19.54 4.08 3.55
CA GLY A 133 -18.67 5.02 4.26
C GLY A 133 -17.70 5.79 3.35
N HIS A 134 -18.05 5.93 2.07
CA HIS A 134 -17.26 6.68 1.09
C HIS A 134 -17.02 8.14 1.53
N ILE A 135 -15.75 8.53 1.55
CA ILE A 135 -15.28 9.90 1.77
C ILE A 135 -14.79 10.40 0.41
N ARG A 136 -15.48 11.37 -0.19
CA ARG A 136 -15.02 11.97 -1.46
C ARG A 136 -13.83 12.89 -1.19
N CYS A 137 -12.69 12.61 -1.79
CA CYS A 137 -11.60 13.57 -1.95
C CYS A 137 -11.67 14.31 -3.30
N SER A 138 -12.19 13.65 -4.34
CA SER A 138 -12.46 14.22 -5.67
C SER A 138 -13.87 13.87 -6.11
N SER A 139 -14.64 14.85 -6.60
CA SER A 139 -15.99 14.60 -7.13
C SER A 139 -16.00 13.87 -8.48
N ALA A 140 -14.85 13.79 -9.16
CA ALA A 140 -14.73 13.20 -10.50
C ALA A 140 -14.40 11.70 -10.49
N ALA A 141 -13.93 11.14 -9.38
CA ALA A 141 -13.63 9.72 -9.27
C ALA A 141 -14.91 8.88 -9.37
N ARG A 142 -14.87 7.82 -10.18
CA ARG A 142 -15.96 6.86 -10.41
C ARG A 142 -15.57 5.43 -10.07
N SER A 143 -14.31 5.04 -10.22
CA SER A 143 -13.77 3.80 -9.67
C SER A 143 -12.40 4.05 -9.06
N GLU A 144 -11.99 3.21 -8.12
CA GLU A 144 -10.74 3.35 -7.36
C GLU A 144 -10.12 1.97 -7.14
N ILE A 145 -8.80 1.86 -7.24
CA ILE A 145 -8.06 0.69 -6.74
C ILE A 145 -7.03 1.14 -5.72
N VAL A 146 -7.05 0.50 -4.55
CA VAL A 146 -6.09 0.75 -3.48
C VAL A 146 -5.30 -0.52 -3.17
N VAL A 147 -3.98 -0.41 -3.18
CA VAL A 147 -3.03 -1.51 -2.96
C VAL A 147 -2.16 -1.22 -1.73
N PRO A 148 -2.30 -1.96 -0.63
CA PRO A 148 -1.44 -1.79 0.54
C PRO A 148 0.02 -2.22 0.30
N MET A 149 0.94 -1.44 0.86
CA MET A 149 2.37 -1.74 0.93
C MET A 149 2.74 -2.15 2.35
N PHE A 150 3.42 -3.28 2.50
CA PHE A 150 3.63 -3.92 3.80
C PHE A 150 5.09 -4.01 4.20
N ARG A 151 5.50 -3.47 5.34
CA ARG A 151 6.88 -3.51 5.85
C ARG A 151 7.60 -4.82 5.52
N ASN A 152 8.87 -4.68 5.14
CA ASN A 152 9.75 -5.82 4.98
C ASN A 152 10.09 -6.33 6.38
N ILE A 153 9.23 -7.18 6.92
CA ILE A 153 9.62 -8.11 7.97
C ILE A 153 10.53 -9.10 7.27
N GLY A 154 11.83 -8.80 7.28
CA GLY A 154 12.83 -9.70 6.72
C GLY A 154 12.51 -11.09 7.22
N THR A 155 12.33 -12.04 6.31
CA THR A 155 12.58 -13.44 6.66
C THR A 155 13.93 -13.39 7.35
N MET A 156 13.99 -13.74 8.65
CA MET A 156 15.28 -13.84 9.33
C MET A 156 16.19 -14.59 8.40
N GLU A 157 17.17 -13.90 7.84
CA GLU A 157 18.16 -14.56 6.99
C GLU A 157 18.75 -15.64 7.88
N ASN A 158 18.65 -16.86 7.38
CA ASN A 158 19.39 -18.02 7.82
C ASN A 158 20.74 -17.61 8.43
N SER A 159 20.79 -17.51 9.76
CA SER A 159 21.99 -17.86 10.50
C SER A 159 22.10 -19.39 10.40
N ILE A 160 22.45 -19.88 9.21
CA ILE A 160 23.02 -21.21 9.06
C ILE A 160 24.39 -21.11 9.73
N SER A 161 24.36 -21.32 11.05
CA SER A 161 25.42 -22.02 11.74
C SER A 161 25.76 -23.24 10.89
N SER A 162 27.01 -23.33 10.48
CA SER A 162 27.59 -24.48 9.80
C SER A 162 27.53 -25.70 10.72
N ASP A 163 26.40 -26.38 10.78
CA ASP A 163 26.32 -27.73 11.34
C ASP A 163 25.34 -28.57 10.53
N THR A 164 25.89 -29.64 9.99
CA THR A 164 25.25 -30.64 9.14
C THR A 164 24.09 -31.31 9.85
N GLY A 165 22.86 -31.18 9.31
CA GLY A 165 21.70 -31.91 9.81
C GLY A 165 20.49 -31.75 8.90
N ASN A 166 20.09 -32.85 8.28
CA ASN A 166 19.02 -32.97 7.30
C ASN A 166 17.64 -32.62 7.89
N SER A 167 16.95 -31.61 7.36
CA SER A 167 15.48 -31.46 7.47
C SER A 167 14.94 -30.61 6.30
N PRO A 168 13.92 -31.06 5.55
CA PRO A 168 13.30 -30.26 4.50
C PRO A 168 12.23 -29.37 5.13
N ASP A 169 12.63 -28.25 5.75
CA ASP A 169 11.68 -27.19 6.10
C ASP A 169 11.66 -26.19 4.93
N THR A 170 10.73 -26.40 4.00
CA THR A 170 10.39 -25.44 2.96
C THR A 170 9.94 -24.16 3.63
N GLY A 171 10.73 -23.10 3.50
CA GLY A 171 10.46 -21.78 4.08
C GLY A 171 9.05 -21.28 3.80
N ALA A 172 8.17 -21.40 4.79
CA ALA A 172 6.89 -20.73 4.79
C ALA A 172 7.15 -19.25 5.10
N ALA A 173 7.15 -18.42 4.05
CA ALA A 173 7.03 -16.97 4.21
C ALA A 173 5.83 -16.66 5.12
N CYS A 174 5.97 -15.74 6.10
CA CYS A 174 4.89 -15.32 6.98
C CYS A 174 3.58 -15.09 6.18
N THR A 175 2.61 -15.99 6.34
CA THR A 175 1.36 -16.00 5.55
C THR A 175 0.26 -15.11 6.11
N HIS A 176 0.47 -14.48 7.27
CA HIS A 176 -0.49 -13.57 7.89
C HIS A 176 0.06 -12.14 7.85
N ARG A 177 -0.35 -11.36 6.84
CA ARG A 177 -0.15 -9.91 6.82
C ARG A 177 -1.27 -9.24 7.58
N SER A 178 -0.91 -8.34 8.49
CA SER A 178 -1.86 -7.60 9.31
C SER A 178 -1.86 -6.12 8.94
N TRP A 179 -2.87 -5.36 9.38
CA TRP A 179 -2.92 -3.92 9.11
C TRP A 179 -1.74 -3.18 9.77
N GLN A 180 -1.15 -3.75 10.83
CA GLN A 180 0.03 -3.23 11.53
C GLN A 180 1.27 -3.22 10.61
N ASP A 181 1.30 -4.13 9.64
CA ASP A 181 2.42 -4.26 8.71
C ASP A 181 2.32 -3.24 7.57
N VAL A 182 1.15 -2.64 7.34
CA VAL A 182 0.96 -1.65 6.28
C VAL A 182 1.73 -0.36 6.60
N THR A 183 2.56 0.08 5.67
CA THR A 183 3.41 1.29 5.77
C THR A 183 2.93 2.41 4.85
N ALA A 184 2.26 2.05 3.76
CA ALA A 184 1.65 2.97 2.81
C ALA A 184 0.55 2.23 2.03
N VAL A 185 -0.25 2.97 1.28
CA VAL A 185 -1.14 2.45 0.26
C VAL A 185 -0.88 3.20 -1.05
N LEU A 186 -0.87 2.48 -2.18
CA LEU A 186 -1.04 3.06 -3.51
C LEU A 186 -2.53 3.25 -3.73
N ASP A 187 -2.92 4.41 -4.21
CA ASP A 187 -4.28 4.80 -4.54
C ASP A 187 -4.33 5.29 -5.99
N ILE A 188 -5.30 4.80 -6.75
CA ILE A 188 -5.49 5.15 -8.16
C ILE A 188 -6.99 5.35 -8.44
N ASP A 189 -7.32 6.55 -8.89
CA ASP A 189 -8.67 6.93 -9.30
C ASP A 189 -8.85 6.87 -10.82
N SER A 190 -10.07 6.56 -11.23
CA SER A 190 -10.52 6.71 -12.61
C SER A 190 -11.86 7.43 -12.71
N VAL A 191 -12.03 8.23 -13.77
CA VAL A 191 -13.31 8.86 -14.13
C VAL A 191 -14.34 7.88 -14.69
N SER A 192 -13.94 6.64 -15.00
CA SER A 192 -14.84 5.61 -15.52
C SER A 192 -15.12 4.55 -14.46
N PRO A 193 -16.38 4.12 -14.26
CA PRO A 193 -16.70 2.95 -13.44
C PRO A 193 -16.04 1.69 -13.98
N GLY A 194 -15.74 0.72 -13.10
CA GLY A 194 -15.23 -0.59 -13.48
C GLY A 194 -13.89 -0.57 -14.23
N THR A 195 -13.07 0.46 -14.02
CA THR A 195 -11.77 0.60 -14.72
C THR A 195 -10.79 -0.50 -14.32
N PHE A 196 -10.83 -0.90 -13.05
CA PHE A 196 -9.86 -1.81 -12.45
C PHE A 196 -10.41 -3.23 -12.33
N ASP A 197 -9.58 -4.20 -12.71
CA ASP A 197 -9.90 -5.62 -12.71
C ASP A 197 -8.78 -6.45 -12.04
N GLY A 198 -8.89 -7.79 -12.09
CA GLY A 198 -7.89 -8.68 -11.48
C GLY A 198 -6.48 -8.53 -12.05
N THR A 199 -6.35 -8.07 -13.30
CA THR A 199 -5.05 -7.75 -13.92
C THR A 199 -4.40 -6.59 -13.19
N ASP A 200 -5.14 -5.52 -12.92
CA ASP A 200 -4.62 -4.36 -12.20
C ASP A 200 -4.13 -4.75 -10.82
N ALA A 201 -4.94 -5.49 -10.07
CA ALA A 201 -4.57 -5.94 -8.72
C ALA A 201 -3.24 -6.70 -8.75
N ILE A 202 -3.10 -7.70 -9.61
CA ILE A 202 -1.89 -8.54 -9.71
C ILE A 202 -0.64 -7.71 -10.03
N TYR A 203 -0.73 -6.81 -11.01
CA TYR A 203 0.44 -6.08 -11.49
C TYR A 203 0.78 -4.86 -10.62
N LEU A 204 -0.21 -4.17 -10.06
CA LEU A 204 0.02 -3.07 -9.12
C LEU A 204 0.55 -3.57 -7.77
N GLU A 205 0.12 -4.74 -7.31
CA GLU A 205 0.74 -5.42 -6.15
C GLU A 205 2.22 -5.72 -6.40
N LYS A 206 2.58 -6.18 -7.61
CA LYS A 206 4.00 -6.38 -7.99
C LYS A 206 4.78 -5.08 -7.97
N ILE A 207 4.21 -3.99 -8.50
CA ILE A 207 4.84 -2.67 -8.49
C ILE A 207 5.01 -2.17 -7.06
N CYS A 208 3.99 -2.26 -6.20
CA CYS A 208 4.08 -1.94 -4.77
C CYS A 208 5.14 -2.79 -4.06
N GLY A 209 5.25 -4.06 -4.45
CA GLY A 209 6.35 -4.98 -4.15
C GLY A 209 7.72 -4.34 -4.37
N ILE A 210 7.95 -3.87 -5.59
CA ILE A 210 9.20 -3.24 -6.02
C ILE A 210 9.42 -1.92 -5.26
N VAL A 211 8.42 -1.04 -5.16
CA VAL A 211 8.54 0.26 -4.47
C VAL A 211 8.93 0.07 -3.01
N GLY A 212 8.29 -0.85 -2.30
CA GLY A 212 8.60 -1.13 -0.89
C GLY A 212 9.90 -1.90 -0.66
N ASN A 213 10.62 -2.27 -1.73
CA ASN A 213 11.79 -3.14 -1.69
C ASN A 213 11.52 -4.49 -1.00
N TYR A 214 10.36 -5.09 -1.34
CA TYR A 214 10.02 -6.43 -0.91
C TYR A 214 10.66 -7.45 -1.85
N LEU A 215 11.35 -8.44 -1.30
CA LEU A 215 11.54 -9.71 -1.99
C LEU A 215 10.13 -10.32 -2.16
N LEU A 216 9.52 -10.13 -3.32
CA LEU A 216 8.36 -10.94 -3.69
C LEU A 216 8.86 -12.39 -3.75
N PRO A 217 8.20 -13.35 -3.07
CA PRO A 217 8.54 -14.76 -3.26
C PRO A 217 8.45 -15.04 -4.76
N SER A 218 9.51 -15.65 -5.31
CA SER A 218 9.57 -16.04 -6.71
C SER A 218 8.35 -16.90 -7.02
N VAL A 219 7.44 -16.39 -7.85
CA VAL A 219 6.42 -17.20 -8.53
C VAL A 219 7.07 -18.07 -9.58
#